data_AF-A0A968V2H6-F1
#
_entry.id   AF-A0A968V2H6-F1
#
_cell.length_a   1.000
_cell.length_b   1.000
_cell.length_c   1.000
_cell.angle_alpha   90.00
_cell.angle_beta   90.00
_cell.angle_gamma   90.00
#
_symmetry.space_group_name_H-M   'P 1'
#
loop_
_entity.id
_entity.type
_entity.pdbx_description
1 polymer ?
#
loop_
_entity_poly.entity_id
_entity_poly.type
_entity_poly.pdbx_seq_one_letter_code
_entity_poly.pdbx_strand_id
1 'polypeptide(L)'
;MPWGEVGEKVLDAYMYKTILALFPNARFIGLPYGHDVRFVTDNVFVHLDIKSTGPTDNADEVVSSPNQVTGDGRFYDANGIQNSKVLVVGPSRNMAFQPELLPFYIIGNQPFITLTFYLKGVYKVIEAGNQPLDYLELISVPNGLLMFDTLNYAQNVKGLLTPGKDILSSKHKRTRIKLNPLSEVAHWRCQKILFDDTGNFTLRHRKAI
;
A
#
# COMPACT_ATOMS: atom_id res chain seq x y z
N MET A 1 10.40 12.84 -19.42
CA MET A 1 10.42 13.38 -18.05
C MET A 1 9.89 12.32 -17.10
N PRO A 2 10.45 12.18 -15.88
CA PRO A 2 9.95 11.23 -14.90
C PRO A 2 8.53 11.63 -14.47
N TRP A 3 7.53 10.80 -14.80
CA TRP A 3 6.15 11.02 -14.36
C TRP A 3 5.98 10.86 -12.85
N GLY A 4 6.87 10.09 -12.21
CA GLY A 4 6.69 9.67 -10.83
C GLY A 4 6.57 10.82 -9.84
N GLU A 5 7.51 11.76 -9.85
CA GLU A 5 7.52 12.84 -8.87
C GLU A 5 6.36 13.83 -9.07
N VAL A 6 6.05 14.20 -10.32
CA VAL A 6 4.96 15.14 -10.62
C VAL A 6 3.60 14.49 -10.39
N GLY A 7 3.41 13.26 -10.85
CA GLY A 7 2.15 12.53 -10.70
C GLY A 7 1.82 12.24 -9.24
N GLU A 8 2.81 11.77 -8.46
CA GLU A 8 2.62 11.48 -7.03
C GLU A 8 2.28 12.75 -6.25
N LYS A 9 2.98 13.87 -6.50
CA LYS A 9 2.70 15.14 -5.78
C LYS A 9 1.34 15.75 -6.12
N VAL A 10 0.90 15.67 -7.37
CA VAL A 10 -0.42 16.14 -7.76
C VAL A 10 -1.49 15.28 -7.09
N LEU A 11 -1.38 13.95 -7.17
CA LEU A 11 -2.32 13.04 -6.52
C LEU A 11 -2.33 13.21 -5.00
N ASP A 12 -1.17 13.41 -4.36
CA ASP A 12 -1.05 13.68 -2.92
C ASP A 12 -1.94 14.85 -2.53
N ALA A 13 -1.74 16.01 -3.18
CA ALA A 13 -2.48 17.22 -2.88
C ALA A 13 -4.00 17.06 -3.05
N TYR A 14 -4.43 16.39 -4.14
CA TYR A 14 -5.84 16.07 -4.35
C TYR A 14 -6.38 15.10 -3.29
N MET A 15 -5.56 14.16 -2.80
CA MET A 15 -5.98 13.24 -1.75
C MET A 15 -6.23 13.96 -0.43
N TYR A 16 -5.33 14.85 0.01
CA TYR A 16 -5.57 15.66 1.22
C TYR A 16 -6.88 16.44 1.13
N LYS A 17 -7.12 17.12 0.01
CA LYS A 17 -8.37 17.87 -0.25
C LYS A 17 -9.60 16.96 -0.21
N THR A 18 -9.51 15.80 -0.86
CA THR A 18 -10.63 14.84 -0.97
C THR A 18 -10.95 14.22 0.37
N ILE A 19 -9.94 13.84 1.16
CA ILE A 19 -10.11 13.28 2.50
C ILE A 19 -10.81 14.27 3.41
N LEU A 20 -10.37 15.54 3.43
CA LEU A 20 -11.03 16.58 4.24
C LEU A 20 -12.49 16.82 3.85
N ALA A 21 -12.81 16.70 2.55
CA ALA A 21 -14.17 16.86 2.06
C ALA A 21 -15.08 15.68 2.44
N LEU A 22 -14.56 14.45 2.39
CA LEU A 22 -15.34 13.23 2.66
C LEU A 22 -15.36 12.82 4.13
N PHE A 23 -14.32 13.18 4.89
CA PHE A 23 -14.14 12.84 6.30
C PHE A 23 -13.86 14.11 7.09
N PRO A 24 -14.89 14.89 7.45
CA PRO A 24 -14.71 16.17 8.16
C PRO A 24 -14.02 16.05 9.52
N ASN A 25 -14.07 14.86 10.14
CA ASN A 25 -13.38 14.54 11.40
C ASN A 25 -11.95 14.00 11.21
N ALA A 26 -11.44 13.93 9.97
CA ALA A 26 -10.09 13.47 9.71
C ALA A 26 -9.05 14.41 10.35
N ARG A 27 -8.12 13.83 11.10
CA ARG A 27 -6.98 14.54 11.70
C ARG A 27 -5.69 13.97 11.17
N PHE A 28 -4.85 14.82 10.59
CA PHE A 28 -3.55 14.43 10.06
C PHE A 28 -2.52 14.42 11.19
N ILE A 29 -2.04 13.24 11.57
CA ILE A 29 -1.08 13.07 12.68
C ILE A 29 0.35 13.07 12.13
N GLY A 30 1.21 13.86 12.76
CA GLY A 30 2.65 13.82 12.50
C GLY A 30 3.27 12.54 13.04
N LEU A 31 3.77 11.69 12.14
CA LEU A 31 4.60 10.53 12.47
C LEU A 31 5.96 10.66 11.78
N PRO A 32 7.06 10.19 12.40
CA PRO A 32 8.41 10.32 11.83
C PRO A 32 8.64 9.41 10.60
N TYR A 33 7.77 8.42 10.38
CA TYR A 33 7.85 7.48 9.26
C TYR A 33 6.45 6.98 8.86
N GLY A 34 6.32 6.47 7.63
CA GLY A 34 5.10 5.88 7.10
C GLY A 34 4.84 6.27 5.65
N HIS A 35 3.57 6.15 5.24
CA HIS A 35 3.08 6.44 3.90
C HIS A 35 2.88 7.94 3.63
N ASP A 36 2.73 8.36 2.39
CA ASP A 36 2.58 9.77 1.98
C ASP A 36 1.43 10.51 2.69
N VAL A 37 0.28 9.85 2.82
CA VAL A 37 -0.93 10.39 3.45
C VAL A 37 -1.27 9.57 4.69
N ARG A 38 -1.43 10.26 5.83
CA ARG A 38 -1.72 9.65 7.12
C ARG A 38 -2.75 10.47 7.88
N PHE A 39 -3.84 9.85 8.26
CA PHE A 39 -4.87 10.52 9.05
C PHE A 39 -5.59 9.53 9.95
N VAL A 40 -6.19 10.06 11.01
CA VAL A 40 -7.10 9.30 11.87
C VAL A 40 -8.51 9.83 11.74
N THR A 41 -9.47 8.94 11.89
CA THR A 41 -10.89 9.28 12.13
C THR A 41 -11.23 8.91 13.57
N ASP A 42 -12.49 8.60 13.88
CA ASP A 42 -12.92 8.27 15.24
C ASP A 42 -12.45 6.87 15.70
N ASN A 43 -12.15 5.97 14.77
CA ASN A 43 -11.90 4.55 15.07
C ASN A 43 -10.77 3.90 14.28
N VAL A 44 -10.23 4.54 13.24
CA VAL A 44 -9.16 3.98 12.41
C VAL A 44 -8.01 4.94 12.21
N PHE A 45 -6.83 4.36 12.04
CA PHE A 45 -5.64 5.05 11.58
C PHE A 45 -5.39 4.65 10.13
N VAL A 46 -5.42 5.60 9.21
CA VAL A 46 -5.23 5.32 7.79
C VAL A 46 -3.83 5.70 7.36
N HIS A 47 -3.18 4.78 6.66
CA HIS A 47 -1.94 4.98 5.91
C HIS A 47 -2.26 4.78 4.42
N LEU A 48 -1.95 5.76 3.58
CA LEU A 48 -2.15 5.69 2.14
C LEU A 48 -0.89 6.16 1.40
N ASP A 49 -0.31 5.27 0.60
CA ASP A 49 0.79 5.63 -0.31
C ASP A 49 0.24 6.01 -1.67
N ILE A 50 0.97 6.87 -2.37
CA ILE A 50 0.76 7.07 -3.79
C ILE A 50 1.93 6.48 -4.56
N LYS A 51 1.60 5.66 -5.57
CA LYS A 51 2.60 5.00 -6.41
C LYS A 51 2.33 5.30 -7.87
N SER A 52 3.37 5.55 -8.64
CA SER A 52 3.30 5.63 -10.09
C SER A 52 3.89 4.37 -10.75
N THR A 53 3.37 3.98 -11.91
CA THR A 53 3.91 2.84 -12.68
C THR A 53 3.74 3.06 -14.17
N GLY A 54 4.85 3.05 -14.89
CA GLY A 54 4.89 3.15 -16.35
C GLY A 54 4.88 1.78 -17.05
N PRO A 55 4.92 1.78 -18.39
CA PRO A 55 4.81 0.57 -19.20
C PRO A 55 5.99 -0.40 -19.07
N THR A 56 7.14 0.05 -18.55
CA THR A 56 8.33 -0.79 -18.33
C THR A 56 8.34 -1.50 -16.98
N ASP A 57 7.37 -1.19 -16.11
CA ASP A 57 7.23 -1.76 -14.78
C ASP A 57 6.01 -2.68 -14.69
N ASN A 58 5.95 -3.49 -13.63
CA ASN A 58 4.87 -4.44 -13.44
C ASN A 58 3.65 -3.74 -12.81
N ALA A 59 2.57 -3.61 -13.59
CA ALA A 59 1.30 -3.08 -13.11
C ALA A 59 0.63 -3.96 -12.04
N ASP A 60 0.94 -5.26 -11.97
CA ASP A 60 0.36 -6.24 -11.05
C ASP A 60 1.09 -6.36 -9.70
N GLU A 61 1.87 -5.36 -9.30
CA GLU A 61 2.48 -5.32 -7.97
C GLU A 61 2.60 -3.92 -7.41
N VAL A 62 2.66 -3.81 -6.09
CA VAL A 62 3.24 -2.63 -5.42
C VAL A 62 4.51 -3.05 -4.70
N VAL A 63 5.56 -2.23 -4.80
CA VAL A 63 6.81 -2.44 -4.06
C VAL A 63 6.72 -1.62 -2.79
N SER A 64 6.76 -2.30 -1.65
CA SER A 64 6.52 -1.71 -0.33
C SER A 64 7.74 -1.85 0.56
N SER A 65 8.14 -0.73 1.13
CA SER A 65 9.15 -0.70 2.19
C SER A 65 8.61 -1.29 3.49
N PRO A 66 9.49 -1.73 4.42
CA PRO A 66 9.09 -2.16 5.76
C PRO A 66 8.10 -1.22 6.46
N ASN A 67 8.37 0.09 6.41
CA ASN A 67 7.53 1.16 6.95
C ASN A 67 6.26 1.46 6.14
N GLN A 68 5.92 0.62 5.17
CA GLN A 68 4.68 0.67 4.38
C GLN A 68 3.82 -0.59 4.56
N VAL A 69 4.26 -1.54 5.40
CA VAL A 69 3.53 -2.77 5.68
C VAL A 69 3.31 -2.89 7.18
N THR A 70 2.07 -3.11 7.57
CA THR A 70 1.70 -3.39 8.97
C THR A 70 2.07 -4.83 9.35
N GLY A 71 2.68 -5.03 10.52
CA GLY A 71 2.98 -6.36 11.04
C GLY A 71 2.03 -6.83 12.15
N ASP A 72 2.44 -7.87 12.87
CA ASP A 72 1.62 -8.54 13.91
C ASP A 72 1.60 -7.81 15.26
N GLY A 73 2.50 -6.85 15.48
CA GLY A 73 2.63 -6.11 16.74
C GLY A 73 2.91 -7.01 17.95
N ARG A 74 3.54 -8.17 17.74
CA ARG A 74 3.61 -9.26 18.72
C ARG A 74 4.47 -8.95 19.96
N PHE A 75 5.51 -8.14 19.80
CA PHE A 75 6.44 -7.86 20.88
C PHE A 75 6.22 -6.45 21.42
N TYR A 76 6.36 -6.28 22.74
CA TYR A 76 6.26 -4.99 23.40
C TYR A 76 7.32 -4.91 24.51
N ASP A 77 8.12 -3.86 24.48
CA ASP A 77 9.13 -3.56 25.49
C ASP A 77 9.19 -2.05 25.79
N ALA A 78 10.23 -1.61 26.51
CA ALA A 78 10.46 -0.21 26.82
C ALA A 78 10.64 0.69 25.58
N ASN A 79 10.93 0.12 24.41
CA ASN A 79 11.08 0.82 23.14
C ASN A 79 9.80 0.80 22.29
N GLY A 80 8.73 0.18 22.78
CA GLY A 80 7.41 0.16 22.14
C GLY A 80 7.06 -1.18 21.49
N ILE A 81 6.09 -1.13 20.58
CA ILE A 81 5.57 -2.32 19.88
C ILE A 81 6.49 -2.67 18.70
N GLN A 82 6.80 -3.95 18.53
CA GLN A 82 7.61 -4.47 17.44
C GLN A 82 6.91 -5.65 16.75
N ASN A 83 7.14 -5.75 15.43
CA ASN A 83 6.61 -6.82 14.61
C ASN A 83 7.61 -7.98 14.46
N SER A 84 7.10 -9.18 14.29
CA SER A 84 7.90 -10.36 13.95
C SER A 84 8.57 -10.23 12.57
N LYS A 85 9.74 -10.87 12.44
CA LYS A 85 10.34 -11.14 11.13
C LYS A 85 9.57 -12.26 10.44
N VAL A 86 9.30 -12.09 9.15
CA VAL A 86 8.61 -13.08 8.32
C VAL A 86 9.49 -13.49 7.14
N LEU A 87 9.34 -14.73 6.68
CA LEU A 87 10.02 -15.22 5.49
C LEU A 87 9.12 -14.98 4.28
N VAL A 88 9.55 -14.10 3.38
CA VAL A 88 8.89 -13.88 2.09
C VAL A 88 9.50 -14.83 1.06
N VAL A 89 8.67 -15.71 0.50
CA VAL A 89 9.07 -16.75 -0.45
C VAL A 89 8.72 -16.31 -1.86
N GLY A 90 9.71 -16.24 -2.74
CA GLY A 90 9.53 -15.95 -4.16
C GLY A 90 9.88 -17.15 -5.03
N PRO A 91 9.60 -17.08 -6.35
CA PRO A 91 9.88 -18.18 -7.27
C PRO A 91 11.37 -18.59 -7.34
N SER A 92 12.28 -17.63 -7.16
CA SER A 92 13.73 -17.83 -7.33
C SER A 92 14.55 -17.53 -6.08
N ARG A 93 13.98 -16.88 -5.06
CA ARG A 93 14.69 -16.47 -3.85
C ARG A 93 13.73 -16.27 -2.69
N ASN A 94 14.28 -16.36 -1.49
CA ASN A 94 13.60 -16.05 -0.25
C ASN A 94 14.25 -14.85 0.43
N MET A 95 13.48 -14.14 1.25
CA MET A 95 13.95 -12.93 1.92
C MET A 95 13.30 -12.81 3.29
N ALA A 96 14.12 -12.59 4.33
CA ALA A 96 13.61 -12.12 5.61
C ALA A 96 13.09 -10.68 5.44
N PHE A 97 11.85 -10.44 5.81
CA PHE A 97 11.19 -9.15 5.80
C PHE A 97 10.65 -8.87 7.20
N GLN A 98 10.78 -7.64 7.69
CA GLN A 98 10.19 -7.24 8.95
C GLN A 98 9.31 -6.03 8.68
N PRO A 99 7.97 -6.16 8.75
CA PRO A 99 7.09 -5.01 8.68
C PRO A 99 7.44 -4.03 9.81
N GLU A 100 7.40 -2.72 9.55
CA GLU A 100 7.73 -1.68 10.54
C GLU A 100 6.51 -0.84 10.93
N LEU A 101 5.38 -0.93 10.21
CA LEU A 101 4.14 -0.29 10.66
C LEU A 101 3.42 -1.16 11.69
N LEU A 102 2.79 -0.49 12.65
CA LEU A 102 2.02 -1.14 13.70
C LEU A 102 0.63 -1.53 13.19
N PRO A 103 0.08 -2.68 13.62
CA PRO A 103 -1.28 -3.07 13.28
C PRO A 103 -2.34 -2.16 13.92
N PHE A 104 -2.00 -1.44 14.99
CA PHE A 104 -2.84 -0.45 15.64
C PHE A 104 -2.01 0.59 16.38
N TYR A 105 -2.60 1.75 16.64
CA TYR A 105 -2.04 2.82 17.47
C TYR A 105 -2.93 3.04 18.69
N ILE A 106 -2.34 3.44 19.82
CA ILE A 106 -3.10 3.84 21.02
C ILE A 106 -3.01 5.37 21.13
N ILE A 107 -4.16 6.04 21.05
CA ILE A 107 -4.26 7.50 21.17
C ILE A 107 -5.29 7.81 22.24
N GLY A 108 -4.90 8.48 23.31
CA GLY A 108 -5.82 8.84 24.40
C GLY A 108 -6.48 7.62 25.05
N ASN A 109 -5.72 6.53 25.25
CA ASN A 109 -6.21 5.24 25.79
C ASN A 109 -7.20 4.48 24.90
N GLN A 110 -7.41 4.91 23.65
CA GLN A 110 -8.25 4.22 22.68
C GLN A 110 -7.39 3.58 21.57
N PRO A 111 -7.65 2.31 21.20
CA PRO A 111 -6.98 1.69 20.07
C PRO A 111 -7.60 2.13 18.74
N PHE A 112 -6.74 2.38 17.75
CA PHE A 112 -7.08 2.71 16.38
C PHE A 112 -6.45 1.65 15.47
N ILE A 113 -7.27 0.86 14.78
CA ILE A 113 -6.76 -0.15 13.84
C ILE A 113 -6.14 0.56 12.64
N THR A 114 -4.96 0.08 12.23
CA THR A 114 -4.27 0.61 11.06
C THR A 114 -4.86 0.03 9.78
N LEU A 115 -5.34 0.89 8.89
CA LEU A 115 -5.75 0.54 7.53
C LEU A 115 -4.66 1.01 6.56
N THR A 116 -4.26 0.12 5.65
CA THR A 116 -3.18 0.39 4.68
C THR A 116 -3.72 0.37 3.26
N PHE A 117 -3.54 1.48 2.56
CA PHE A 117 -3.95 1.65 1.18
C PHE A 117 -2.80 2.09 0.28
N TYR A 118 -2.93 1.77 -1.00
CA TYR A 118 -2.10 2.35 -2.05
C TYR A 118 -3.03 2.90 -3.13
N LEU A 119 -2.78 4.14 -3.56
CA LEU A 119 -3.36 4.69 -4.77
C LEU A 119 -2.29 4.63 -5.86
N LYS A 120 -2.46 3.70 -6.79
CA LYS A 120 -1.49 3.46 -7.86
C LYS A 120 -1.96 4.13 -9.15
N GLY A 121 -1.21 5.11 -9.65
CA GLY A 121 -1.39 5.67 -10.99
C GLY A 121 -0.62 4.89 -12.04
N VAL A 122 -1.33 4.27 -12.98
CA VAL A 122 -0.73 3.61 -14.13
C VAL A 122 -0.85 4.52 -15.33
N TYR A 123 0.27 4.81 -15.99
CA TYR A 123 0.35 5.73 -17.11
C TYR A 123 0.94 5.05 -18.35
N LYS A 124 0.60 5.56 -19.52
CA LYS A 124 1.18 5.16 -20.81
C LYS A 124 2.33 6.09 -21.18
N VAL A 125 3.21 5.64 -22.07
CA VAL A 125 4.19 6.53 -22.71
C VAL A 125 3.89 6.49 -24.20
N ILE A 126 3.31 7.58 -24.73
CA ILE A 126 3.03 7.70 -26.17
C ILE A 126 4.28 8.25 -26.86
N GLU A 127 4.82 9.34 -26.33
CA GLU A 127 6.06 9.97 -26.79
C GLU A 127 6.73 10.75 -25.64
N ALA A 128 7.91 11.30 -25.89
CA ALA A 128 8.63 12.07 -24.89
C ALA A 128 7.83 13.30 -24.44
N GLY A 129 7.42 13.31 -23.17
CA GLY A 129 6.61 14.40 -22.61
C GLY A 129 5.09 14.15 -22.65
N ASN A 130 4.63 13.17 -23.42
CA ASN A 130 3.22 12.77 -23.50
C ASN A 130 3.03 11.39 -22.88
N GLN A 131 2.63 11.37 -21.61
CA GLN A 131 2.56 10.15 -20.81
C GLN A 131 1.23 10.04 -20.05
N PRO A 132 0.09 10.00 -20.75
CA PRO A 132 -1.22 10.17 -20.11
C PRO A 132 -1.50 9.08 -19.07
N LEU A 133 -2.28 9.46 -18.05
CA LEU A 133 -2.84 8.52 -17.09
C LEU A 133 -3.73 7.53 -17.85
N ASP A 134 -3.51 6.24 -17.63
CA ASP A 134 -4.34 5.17 -18.17
C ASP A 134 -5.47 4.84 -17.18
N TYR A 135 -5.10 4.62 -15.92
CA TYR A 135 -6.05 4.38 -14.83
C TYR A 135 -5.43 4.63 -13.46
N LEU A 136 -6.28 4.80 -12.45
CA LEU A 136 -5.88 4.66 -11.05
C LEU A 136 -6.30 3.28 -10.53
N GLU A 137 -5.55 2.69 -9.61
CA GLU A 137 -5.94 1.48 -8.90
C GLU A 137 -5.83 1.71 -7.39
N LEU A 138 -6.97 1.67 -6.70
CA LEU A 138 -7.04 1.69 -5.25
C LEU A 138 -6.85 0.28 -4.72
N ILE A 139 -5.87 0.13 -3.84
CA ILE A 139 -5.42 -1.16 -3.31
C ILE A 139 -5.56 -1.12 -1.78
N SER A 140 -6.28 -2.07 -1.21
CA SER A 140 -6.47 -2.25 0.23
C SER A 140 -5.74 -3.50 0.71
N VAL A 141 -4.60 -3.29 1.36
CA VAL A 141 -3.78 -4.38 1.90
C VAL A 141 -4.31 -4.76 3.28
N PRO A 142 -4.52 -6.06 3.58
CA PRO A 142 -4.98 -6.47 4.89
C PRO A 142 -4.02 -5.99 5.99
N ASN A 143 -4.59 -5.66 7.14
CA ASN A 143 -3.82 -5.34 8.33
C ASN A 143 -2.88 -6.50 8.70
N GLY A 144 -1.76 -6.19 9.36
CA GLY A 144 -0.75 -7.17 9.74
C GLY A 144 -1.27 -8.32 10.61
N LEU A 145 -2.31 -8.10 11.42
CA LEU A 145 -3.00 -9.15 12.18
C LEU A 145 -3.68 -10.19 11.27
N LEU A 146 -4.17 -9.78 10.10
CA LEU A 146 -4.74 -10.70 9.09
C LEU A 146 -3.66 -11.28 8.18
N MET A 147 -2.62 -10.49 7.88
CA MET A 147 -1.53 -10.90 7.00
C MET A 147 -0.64 -11.96 7.64
N PHE A 148 -0.34 -11.86 8.94
CA PHE A 148 0.77 -12.58 9.57
C PHE A 148 0.40 -13.33 10.86
N ASP A 149 -0.79 -13.13 11.42
CA ASP A 149 -1.20 -13.76 12.68
C ASP A 149 -2.44 -14.66 12.49
N THR A 150 -3.64 -14.09 12.55
CA THR A 150 -4.91 -14.84 12.60
C THR A 150 -5.22 -15.68 11.36
N LEU A 151 -5.36 -15.03 10.19
CA LEU A 151 -5.67 -15.70 8.91
C LEU A 151 -4.42 -16.01 8.10
N ASN A 152 -3.31 -15.38 8.45
CA ASN A 152 -1.99 -15.55 7.86
C ASN A 152 -2.01 -15.57 6.32
N TYR A 153 -2.66 -14.55 5.71
CA TYR A 153 -2.78 -14.46 4.26
C TYR A 153 -1.43 -14.45 3.54
N ALA A 154 -0.38 -13.91 4.16
CA ALA A 154 0.96 -13.91 3.58
C ALA A 154 1.48 -15.33 3.28
N GLN A 155 1.12 -16.31 4.10
CA GLN A 155 1.48 -17.71 3.92
C GLN A 155 0.43 -18.49 3.12
N ASN A 156 -0.85 -18.24 3.40
CA ASN A 156 -1.96 -19.04 2.86
C ASN A 156 -2.35 -18.66 1.42
N VAL A 157 -1.97 -17.47 0.95
CA VAL A 157 -2.25 -16.99 -0.41
C VAL A 157 -0.95 -17.02 -1.21
N LYS A 158 -0.84 -18.02 -2.09
CA LYS A 158 0.39 -18.28 -2.84
C LYS A 158 0.82 -17.06 -3.66
N GLY A 159 2.03 -16.59 -3.44
CA GLY A 159 2.62 -15.49 -4.20
C GLY A 159 2.09 -14.11 -3.85
N LEU A 160 1.27 -13.96 -2.80
CA LEU A 160 0.78 -12.65 -2.35
C LEU A 160 1.93 -11.70 -2.02
N LEU A 161 2.94 -12.19 -1.29
CA LEU A 161 4.18 -11.48 -1.02
C LEU A 161 5.33 -12.13 -1.78
N THR A 162 6.16 -11.32 -2.44
CA THR A 162 7.39 -11.80 -3.10
C THR A 162 8.56 -10.84 -2.82
N PRO A 163 9.83 -11.31 -2.84
CA PRO A 163 10.96 -10.43 -2.53
C PRO A 163 11.15 -9.29 -3.55
N GLY A 164 11.32 -8.05 -3.07
CA GLY A 164 11.58 -6.86 -3.88
C GLY A 164 13.01 -6.81 -4.44
N LYS A 165 13.25 -6.05 -5.53
CA LYS A 165 14.51 -6.04 -6.31
C LYS A 165 15.72 -5.44 -5.57
N ASP A 166 15.67 -5.27 -4.25
CA ASP A 166 16.77 -4.66 -3.52
C ASP A 166 18.05 -5.49 -3.61
N ILE A 167 19.17 -4.77 -3.69
CA ILE A 167 20.51 -5.35 -3.64
C ILE A 167 20.70 -6.08 -2.31
N LEU A 168 21.50 -7.15 -2.32
CA LEU A 168 21.67 -8.04 -1.16
C LEU A 168 22.09 -7.31 0.11
N SER A 169 22.84 -6.20 -0.04
CA SER A 169 23.38 -5.36 1.02
C SER A 169 22.40 -4.35 1.63
N SER A 170 21.18 -4.21 1.11
CA SER A 170 20.20 -3.29 1.70
C SER A 170 19.76 -3.80 3.08
N LYS A 171 19.82 -2.91 4.09
CA LYS A 171 19.33 -3.18 5.44
C LYS A 171 17.80 -3.25 5.49
N HIS A 172 17.11 -2.37 4.77
CA HIS A 172 15.65 -2.32 4.68
C HIS A 172 15.20 -2.87 3.33
N LYS A 173 15.08 -4.20 3.25
CA LYS A 173 14.63 -4.86 2.02
C LYS A 173 13.13 -4.68 1.86
N ARG A 174 12.71 -4.27 0.66
CA ARG A 174 11.31 -4.06 0.29
C ARG A 174 10.70 -5.37 -0.16
N THR A 175 9.41 -5.54 0.12
CA THR A 175 8.61 -6.64 -0.39
C THR A 175 7.78 -6.17 -1.58
N ARG A 176 7.25 -7.12 -2.36
CA ARG A 176 6.27 -6.87 -3.41
C ARG A 176 4.96 -7.49 -3.00
N ILE A 177 3.89 -6.71 -3.02
CA ILE A 177 2.52 -7.19 -2.82
C ILE A 177 1.91 -7.38 -4.21
N LYS A 178 1.53 -8.61 -4.54
CA LYS A 178 0.96 -8.96 -5.84
C LYS A 178 -0.55 -8.69 -5.86
N LEU A 179 -1.01 -7.95 -6.87
CA LEU A 179 -2.40 -7.44 -6.89
C LEU A 179 -3.41 -8.51 -7.32
N ASN A 180 -3.03 -9.40 -8.23
CA ASN A 180 -3.86 -10.56 -8.61
C ASN A 180 -4.13 -11.49 -7.41
N PRO A 181 -3.13 -12.06 -6.71
CA PRO A 181 -3.36 -12.85 -5.50
C PRO A 181 -4.10 -12.08 -4.39
N LEU A 182 -3.83 -10.79 -4.24
CA LEU A 182 -4.55 -9.95 -3.28
C LEU A 182 -6.06 -9.85 -3.60
N SER A 183 -6.43 -9.89 -4.87
CA SER A 183 -7.83 -9.84 -5.32
C SER A 183 -8.56 -11.16 -5.10
N GLU A 184 -7.83 -12.27 -5.00
CA GLU A 184 -8.38 -13.59 -4.63
C GLU A 184 -8.80 -13.62 -3.15
N VAL A 185 -8.12 -12.85 -2.29
CA VAL A 185 -8.54 -12.70 -0.88
C VAL A 185 -9.92 -12.05 -0.80
N ALA A 186 -10.11 -10.95 -1.55
CA ALA A 186 -11.42 -10.38 -1.82
C ALA A 186 -11.34 -9.39 -3.00
N HIS A 187 -12.28 -9.47 -3.93
CA HIS A 187 -12.28 -8.70 -5.18
C HIS A 187 -12.30 -7.18 -5.01
N TRP A 188 -12.79 -6.67 -3.87
CA TRP A 188 -12.80 -5.24 -3.56
C TRP A 188 -11.44 -4.70 -3.12
N ARG A 189 -10.46 -5.57 -2.79
CA ARG A 189 -9.13 -5.14 -2.35
C ARG A 189 -8.31 -4.48 -3.44
N CYS A 190 -8.64 -4.70 -4.71
CA CYS A 190 -8.01 -4.03 -5.85
C CYS A 190 -9.10 -3.52 -6.79
N GLN A 191 -9.30 -2.21 -6.82
CA GLN A 191 -10.31 -1.54 -7.63
C GLN A 191 -9.65 -0.57 -8.61
N LYS A 192 -9.89 -0.79 -9.90
CA LYS A 192 -9.48 0.12 -10.97
C LYS A 192 -10.52 1.21 -11.16
N ILE A 193 -10.04 2.44 -11.27
CA ILE A 193 -10.78 3.64 -11.62
C ILE A 193 -10.36 3.99 -13.05
N LEU A 194 -11.24 3.74 -13.99
CA LEU A 194 -11.02 3.96 -15.42
C LEU A 194 -11.67 5.28 -15.81
N PHE A 195 -10.98 6.11 -16.57
CA PHE A 195 -11.50 7.40 -17.04
C PHE A 195 -11.80 7.33 -18.54
N ASP A 196 -12.87 7.99 -18.96
CA ASP A 196 -13.13 8.24 -20.38
C ASP A 196 -12.57 9.61 -20.81
N ASP A 197 -12.66 9.90 -22.12
CA ASP A 197 -12.14 11.13 -22.72
C ASP A 197 -12.85 12.41 -22.22
N THR A 198 -13.98 12.27 -21.53
CA THR A 198 -14.76 13.38 -20.95
C THR A 198 -14.50 13.57 -19.45
N GLY A 199 -13.68 12.70 -18.84
CA GLY A 199 -13.36 12.73 -17.42
C GLY A 199 -14.37 12.01 -16.51
N ASN A 200 -15.39 11.36 -17.08
CA ASN A 200 -16.23 10.45 -16.28
C ASN A 200 -15.43 9.20 -15.92
N PHE A 201 -15.80 8.55 -14.82
CA PHE A 201 -15.10 7.37 -14.35
C PHE A 201 -16.02 6.15 -14.14
N THR A 202 -15.43 4.97 -14.29
CA THR A 202 -16.06 3.70 -13.91
C THR A 202 -15.16 2.92 -12.96
N LEU A 203 -15.78 2.16 -12.06
CA LEU A 203 -15.09 1.28 -11.14
C LEU A 203 -15.10 -0.15 -11.68
N ARG A 204 -13.93 -0.78 -11.70
CA ARG A 204 -13.79 -2.18 -12.10
C ARG A 204 -12.96 -2.95 -11.09
N HIS A 205 -13.53 -4.02 -10.55
CA HIS A 205 -12.78 -4.97 -9.76
C HIS A 205 -11.77 -5.72 -10.61
N ARG A 206 -10.57 -5.96 -10.06
CA ARG A 206 -9.64 -6.90 -10.65
C ARG A 206 -10.27 -8.30 -10.60
N LYS A 207 -10.38 -8.94 -11.77
CA LYS A 207 -10.85 -10.34 -11.84
C LYS A 207 -9.73 -11.24 -11.30
N ALA A 208 -10.05 -12.12 -10.36
CA ALA A 208 -9.19 -13.25 -10.04
C ALA A 208 -9.01 -14.08 -11.33
N ILE A 209 -7.77 -14.52 -11.60
CA ILE A 209 -7.42 -15.32 -12.79
C ILE A 209 -7.69 -16.79 -12.48
#